data_AF-A0AA36UP07-F1
#
_entry.id   AF-A0AA36UP07-F1
#
_cell.length_a   1.000
_cell.length_b   1.000
_cell.length_c   1.000
_cell.angle_alpha   90.00
_cell.angle_beta   90.00
_cell.angle_gamma   90.00
#
_symmetry.space_group_name_H-M   'P 1'
#
loop_
_entity.id
_entity.type
_entity.pdbx_description
1 polymer ?
#
loop_
_entity_poly.entity_id
_entity_poly.type
_entity_poly.pdbx_seq_one_letter_code
_entity_poly.pdbx_strand_id
1 'polypeptide(L)'
;MTIGELGLEHLPRQKALVESAYDAFYSEKDVVAAVLLGSLSSGQGDRISDADVVVFTQNNFHKASEPCFTQFEANKDIFYRLEGEHNENACFKKYIFNDLTSAEIHCLDLCDPFKLSKPFKTLFDKADVIAGMVTDEPAPKHEEFPVYTSGDQGLIWELFDCIKWLSRDNHELAKSYLKKLSEKL
;
A
#
# COMPACT_ATOMS: atom_id res chain seq x y z
N MET A 1 17.74 3.15 -9.81
CA MET A 1 16.74 4.19 -10.15
C MET A 1 16.71 5.16 -8.99
N THR A 2 16.82 6.47 -9.22
CA THR A 2 16.58 7.44 -8.15
C THR A 2 15.08 7.66 -8.04
N ILE A 3 14.55 7.77 -6.82
CA ILE A 3 13.12 7.98 -6.55
C ILE A 3 12.55 9.22 -7.27
N GLY A 4 13.42 10.12 -7.78
CA GLY A 4 13.08 11.27 -8.61
C GLY A 4 12.37 10.98 -9.93
N GLU A 5 12.28 9.72 -10.39
CA GLU A 5 11.53 9.34 -11.60
C GLU A 5 10.05 8.99 -11.32
N LEU A 6 9.60 9.05 -10.05
CA LEU A 6 8.22 8.73 -9.70
C LEU A 6 7.18 9.77 -10.18
N GLY A 7 7.59 10.95 -10.63
CA GLY A 7 6.65 11.97 -11.12
C GLY A 7 5.71 12.52 -10.03
N LEU A 8 6.12 12.45 -8.76
CA LEU A 8 5.33 12.83 -7.59
C LEU A 8 5.71 14.24 -7.05
N GLU A 9 6.41 15.05 -7.84
CA GLU A 9 6.89 16.39 -7.44
C GLU A 9 5.75 17.32 -7.03
N HIS A 10 4.56 17.12 -7.62
CA HIS A 10 3.34 17.86 -7.33
C HIS A 10 2.60 17.35 -6.06
N LEU A 11 3.02 16.22 -5.49
CA LEU A 11 2.47 15.60 -4.28
C LEU A 11 3.61 15.34 -3.26
N PRO A 12 4.22 16.40 -2.68
CA PRO A 12 5.44 16.27 -1.89
C PRO A 12 5.30 15.38 -0.66
N ARG A 13 4.11 15.30 -0.06
CA ARG A 13 3.85 14.47 1.12
C ARG A 13 3.72 12.99 0.76
N GLN A 14 3.02 12.66 -0.33
CA GLN A 14 2.98 11.31 -0.89
C GLN A 14 4.38 10.84 -1.30
N LYS A 15 5.13 11.71 -1.98
CA LYS A 15 6.53 11.44 -2.36
C LYS A 15 7.37 11.09 -1.13
N ALA A 16 7.29 11.90 -0.07
CA ALA A 16 8.02 11.66 1.16
C ALA A 16 7.65 10.34 1.85
N LEU A 17 6.38 9.89 1.76
CA LEU A 17 5.98 8.57 2.27
C LEU A 17 6.61 7.43 1.47
N VAL A 18 6.61 7.52 0.14
CA VAL A 18 7.26 6.51 -0.72
C VAL A 18 8.78 6.50 -0.51
N GLU A 19 9.41 7.67 -0.39
CA GLU A 19 10.83 7.81 -0.06
C GLU A 19 11.15 7.18 1.30
N SER A 20 10.32 7.44 2.31
CA SER A 20 10.51 6.85 3.63
C SER A 20 10.33 5.32 3.63
N ALA A 21 9.43 4.77 2.80
CA ALA A 21 9.28 3.33 2.66
C ALA A 21 10.49 2.73 1.93
N TYR A 22 10.99 3.39 0.89
CA TYR A 22 12.25 2.99 0.25
C TYR A 22 13.41 2.95 1.26
N ASP A 23 13.63 4.02 2.01
CA ASP A 23 14.75 4.15 2.94
C ASP A 23 14.70 3.11 4.07
N ALA A 24 13.49 2.71 4.48
CA ALA A 24 13.28 1.71 5.53
C ALA A 24 13.59 0.27 5.10
N PHE A 25 13.46 -0.05 3.81
CA PHE A 25 13.54 -1.43 3.31
C PHE A 25 14.73 -1.68 2.36
N TYR A 26 15.26 -0.65 1.71
CA TYR A 26 16.25 -0.81 0.65
C TYR A 26 17.60 -1.40 1.12
N SER A 27 18.05 -1.11 2.34
CA SER A 27 19.33 -1.63 2.83
C SER A 27 19.31 -3.10 3.21
N GLU A 28 18.12 -3.67 3.42
CA GLU A 28 17.98 -5.05 3.88
C GLU A 28 18.35 -6.05 2.80
N LYS A 29 19.16 -7.05 3.18
CA LYS A 29 19.69 -8.06 2.26
C LYS A 29 18.59 -8.97 1.70
N ASP A 30 17.64 -9.34 2.54
CA ASP A 30 16.55 -10.25 2.17
C ASP A 30 15.33 -9.51 1.61
N VAL A 31 15.39 -8.19 1.50
CA VAL A 31 14.47 -7.40 0.68
C VAL A 31 15.04 -7.34 -0.73
N VAL A 32 14.33 -7.84 -1.73
CA VAL A 32 14.87 -8.03 -3.08
C VAL A 32 14.29 -7.07 -4.10
N ALA A 33 13.04 -6.63 -3.96
CA ALA A 33 12.43 -5.66 -4.85
C ALA A 33 11.33 -4.87 -4.11
N ALA A 34 10.97 -3.70 -4.63
CA ALA A 34 9.76 -3.01 -4.21
C ALA A 34 9.14 -2.22 -5.36
N VAL A 35 7.81 -2.11 -5.33
CA VAL A 35 7.02 -1.38 -6.33
C VAL A 35 5.99 -0.49 -5.66
N LEU A 36 5.65 0.59 -6.34
CA LEU A 36 4.52 1.47 -6.03
C LEU A 36 3.33 1.10 -6.91
N LEU A 37 2.17 0.92 -6.28
CA LEU A 37 0.89 0.60 -6.91
C LEU A 37 -0.10 1.78 -6.80
N GLY A 38 -1.37 1.49 -7.12
CA GLY A 38 -2.49 2.40 -6.89
C GLY A 38 -2.54 3.64 -7.77
N SER A 39 -3.22 4.68 -7.27
CA SER A 39 -3.43 5.92 -8.02
C SER A 39 -2.11 6.68 -8.25
N LEU A 40 -1.15 6.59 -7.33
CA LEU A 40 0.16 7.24 -7.47
C LEU A 40 0.98 6.65 -8.62
N SER A 41 0.92 5.33 -8.83
CA SER A 41 1.64 4.68 -9.94
C SER A 41 1.04 5.00 -11.30
N SER A 42 -0.29 5.16 -11.37
CA SER A 42 -1.05 5.46 -12.59
C SER A 42 -1.09 6.95 -12.97
N GLY A 43 -0.51 7.82 -12.14
CA GLY A 43 -0.57 9.28 -12.35
C GLY A 43 -1.95 9.89 -12.11
N GLN A 44 -2.86 9.15 -11.47
CA GLN A 44 -4.18 9.62 -11.03
C GLN A 44 -4.19 10.00 -9.54
N GLY A 45 -3.00 10.05 -8.94
CA GLY A 45 -2.78 10.39 -7.56
C GLY A 45 -3.20 11.82 -7.22
N ASP A 46 -3.61 12.01 -5.98
CA ASP A 46 -3.98 13.31 -5.42
C ASP A 46 -3.53 13.41 -3.95
N ARG A 47 -3.91 14.51 -3.29
CA ARG A 47 -3.51 14.86 -1.93
C ARG A 47 -3.92 13.84 -0.86
N ILE A 48 -4.94 13.01 -1.13
CA ILE A 48 -5.49 12.00 -0.20
C ILE A 48 -5.24 10.57 -0.68
N SER A 49 -4.46 10.41 -1.74
CA SER A 49 -4.05 9.10 -2.24
C SER A 49 -3.03 8.46 -1.32
N ASP A 50 -3.16 7.14 -1.16
CA ASP A 50 -2.25 6.30 -0.39
C ASP A 50 -0.91 6.13 -1.11
N ALA A 51 0.17 6.09 -0.33
CA ALA A 51 1.41 5.48 -0.79
C ALA A 51 1.30 3.95 -0.65
N ASP A 52 0.84 3.29 -1.72
CA ASP A 52 0.65 1.83 -1.78
C ASP A 52 1.93 1.13 -2.29
N VAL A 53 2.69 0.54 -1.37
CA VAL A 53 3.99 -0.05 -1.61
C VAL A 53 3.95 -1.55 -1.36
N VAL A 54 4.40 -2.32 -2.35
CA VAL A 54 4.66 -3.75 -2.21
C VAL A 54 6.16 -3.98 -2.14
N VAL A 55 6.61 -4.65 -1.09
CA VAL A 55 8.00 -5.06 -0.84
C VAL A 55 8.10 -6.58 -1.00
N PHE A 56 8.93 -7.02 -1.93
CA PHE A 56 9.24 -8.42 -2.16
C PHE A 56 10.49 -8.81 -1.39
N THR A 57 10.38 -9.93 -0.69
CA THR A 57 11.40 -10.42 0.22
C THR A 57 11.65 -11.91 0.06
N GLN A 58 12.67 -12.44 0.71
CA GLN A 58 13.02 -13.85 0.67
C GLN A 58 13.38 -14.35 2.06
N ASN A 59 13.58 -15.66 2.21
CA ASN A 59 14.04 -16.28 3.46
C ASN A 59 13.13 -15.99 4.69
N ASN A 60 11.81 -15.87 4.49
CA ASN A 60 10.86 -15.51 5.55
C ASN A 60 11.07 -14.12 6.15
N PHE A 61 11.68 -13.20 5.41
CA PHE A 61 11.98 -11.87 5.95
C PHE A 61 10.71 -11.06 6.26
N HIS A 62 9.57 -11.33 5.63
CA HIS A 62 8.30 -10.71 6.05
C HIS A 62 8.02 -10.87 7.56
N LYS A 63 8.42 -11.99 8.17
CA LYS A 63 8.29 -12.25 9.62
C LYS A 63 9.30 -11.46 10.49
N ALA A 64 10.37 -10.97 9.88
CA ALA A 64 11.43 -10.20 10.52
C ALA A 64 11.43 -8.72 10.13
N SER A 65 10.38 -8.26 9.43
CA SER A 65 10.30 -6.91 8.83
C SER A 65 9.97 -5.79 9.82
N GLU A 66 9.69 -6.10 11.08
CA GLU A 66 9.31 -5.12 12.11
C GLU A 66 10.31 -3.95 12.28
N PRO A 67 11.65 -4.16 12.21
CA PRO A 67 12.60 -3.05 12.26
C PRO A 67 12.44 -2.06 11.11
N CYS A 68 12.12 -2.54 9.90
CA CYS A 68 11.84 -1.69 8.74
C CYS A 68 10.57 -0.87 8.97
N PHE A 69 9.50 -1.50 9.48
CA PHE A 69 8.29 -0.78 9.85
C PHE A 69 8.54 0.26 10.94
N THR A 70 9.33 -0.08 11.97
CA THR A 70 9.72 0.87 13.03
C THR A 70 10.48 2.07 12.45
N GLN A 71 11.40 1.83 11.51
CA GLN A 71 12.12 2.91 10.82
C GLN A 71 11.18 3.75 9.95
N PHE A 72 10.24 3.13 9.24
CA PHE A 72 9.20 3.84 8.50
C PHE A 72 8.32 4.68 9.42
N GLU A 73 7.94 4.18 10.59
CA GLU A 73 7.07 4.90 11.54
C GLU A 73 7.79 6.08 12.23
N ALA A 74 9.12 6.09 12.24
CA ALA A 74 9.91 7.10 12.93
C ALA A 74 9.55 8.54 12.50
N ASN A 75 9.32 9.40 13.49
CA ASN A 75 8.99 10.81 13.35
C ASN A 75 7.69 11.11 12.57
N LYS A 76 6.78 10.13 12.45
CA LYS A 76 5.47 10.34 11.83
C LYS A 76 4.39 10.47 12.89
N ASP A 77 3.46 11.39 12.65
CA ASP A 77 2.30 11.60 13.51
C ASP A 77 1.14 10.70 13.04
N ILE A 78 1.20 9.44 13.49
CA ILE A 78 0.28 8.37 13.09
C ILE A 78 -1.04 8.55 13.84
N PHE A 79 -2.11 8.82 13.10
CA PHE A 79 -3.47 8.87 13.64
C PHE A 79 -4.02 7.48 13.92
N TYR A 80 -3.79 6.56 12.97
CA TYR A 80 -4.30 5.21 13.04
C TYR A 80 -3.39 4.24 12.29
N ARG A 81 -3.24 3.03 12.83
CA ARG A 81 -2.46 1.94 12.27
C ARG A 81 -3.31 0.67 12.24
N LEU A 82 -3.33 0.01 11.09
CA LEU A 82 -3.87 -1.34 10.92
C LEU A 82 -2.74 -2.26 10.48
N GLU A 83 -2.58 -3.41 11.13
CA GLU A 83 -1.55 -4.40 10.76
C GLU A 83 -2.12 -5.81 10.79
N GLY A 84 -1.52 -6.71 10.02
CA GLY A 84 -1.96 -8.10 9.97
C GLY A 84 -1.18 -8.94 8.97
N GLU A 85 -1.62 -10.19 8.83
CA GLU A 85 -1.11 -11.16 7.87
C GLU A 85 -2.13 -11.32 6.73
N HIS A 86 -1.65 -11.35 5.49
CA HIS A 86 -2.48 -11.79 4.35
C HIS A 86 -2.57 -13.32 4.33
N ASN A 87 -1.45 -13.97 4.62
CA ASN A 87 -1.27 -15.42 4.72
C ASN A 87 0.09 -15.73 5.38
N GLU A 88 0.51 -17.00 5.38
CA GLU A 88 1.75 -17.49 6.01
C GLU A 88 3.08 -16.95 5.42
N ASN A 89 3.01 -16.26 4.27
CA ASN A 89 4.13 -15.72 3.49
C ASN A 89 4.05 -14.19 3.30
N ALA A 90 3.05 -13.51 3.87
CA ALA A 90 2.84 -12.09 3.62
C ALA A 90 2.17 -11.37 4.79
N CYS A 91 2.69 -10.18 5.12
CA CYS A 91 2.12 -9.28 6.11
C CYS A 91 1.92 -7.87 5.55
N PHE A 92 1.20 -7.03 6.28
CA PHE A 92 0.98 -5.65 5.89
C PHE A 92 0.86 -4.73 7.10
N LYS A 93 1.15 -3.45 6.87
CA LYS A 93 0.75 -2.34 7.74
C LYS A 93 0.15 -1.21 6.90
N LYS A 94 -0.97 -0.66 7.36
CA LYS A 94 -1.65 0.50 6.80
C LYS A 94 -1.67 1.63 7.81
N TYR A 95 -1.51 2.84 7.33
CA TYR A 95 -1.34 4.03 8.16
C TYR A 95 -2.25 5.15 7.67
N ILE A 96 -2.93 5.80 8.60
CA ILE A 96 -3.53 7.12 8.40
C ILE A 96 -2.75 8.09 9.28
N PHE A 97 -2.28 9.18 8.69
CA PHE A 97 -1.54 10.23 9.40
C PHE A 97 -2.46 11.40 9.72
N ASN A 98 -2.12 12.20 10.75
CA ASN A 98 -2.96 13.33 11.18
C ASN A 98 -3.19 14.40 10.10
N ASP A 99 -2.36 14.42 9.06
CA ASP A 99 -2.50 15.33 7.93
C ASP A 99 -3.37 14.79 6.78
N LEU A 100 -4.07 13.68 7.03
CA LEU A 100 -4.91 12.91 6.11
C LEU A 100 -4.17 12.29 4.91
N THR A 101 -2.83 12.20 4.99
CA THR A 101 -2.14 11.22 4.14
C THR A 101 -2.28 9.84 4.70
N SER A 102 -1.93 8.86 3.87
CA SER A 102 -1.95 7.46 4.23
C SER A 102 -0.95 6.67 3.41
N ALA A 103 -0.57 5.51 3.95
CA ALA A 103 0.33 4.57 3.30
C ALA A 103 -0.14 3.15 3.57
N GLU A 104 0.04 2.28 2.58
CA GLU A 104 -0.14 0.85 2.70
C GLU A 104 1.20 0.20 2.32
N ILE A 105 1.76 -0.60 3.21
CA ILE A 105 3.03 -1.30 2.95
C ILE A 105 2.78 -2.79 3.16
N HIS A 106 2.93 -3.53 2.07
CA HIS A 106 2.78 -4.98 2.01
C HIS A 106 4.16 -5.61 1.90
N CYS A 107 4.46 -6.58 2.76
CA CYS A 107 5.73 -7.30 2.75
C CYS A 107 5.45 -8.77 2.45
N LEU A 108 5.90 -9.25 1.28
CA LEU A 108 5.60 -10.59 0.78
C LEU A 108 6.89 -11.33 0.47
N ASP A 109 6.97 -12.61 0.82
CA ASP A 109 8.03 -13.48 0.32
C ASP A 109 7.80 -13.83 -1.16
N LEU A 110 8.88 -14.09 -1.91
CA LEU A 110 8.82 -14.52 -3.32
C LEU A 110 7.98 -15.77 -3.57
N CYS A 111 7.71 -16.60 -2.55
CA CYS A 111 6.85 -17.77 -2.67
C CYS A 111 5.35 -17.44 -2.57
N ASP A 112 4.98 -16.22 -2.19
CA ASP A 112 3.60 -15.75 -2.22
C ASP A 112 3.06 -15.70 -3.67
N PRO A 113 1.83 -16.14 -3.93
CA PRO A 113 1.28 -16.21 -5.29
C PRO A 113 0.90 -14.84 -5.89
N PHE A 114 1.11 -13.73 -5.19
CA PHE A 114 0.77 -12.38 -5.65
C PHE A 114 1.34 -12.06 -7.04
N LYS A 115 0.52 -11.37 -7.85
CA LYS A 115 0.86 -10.93 -9.21
C LYS A 115 0.68 -9.43 -9.37
N LEU A 116 1.54 -8.82 -10.18
CA LEU A 116 1.57 -7.39 -10.44
C LEU A 116 0.79 -7.04 -11.70
N SER A 117 -0.36 -6.41 -11.54
CA SER A 117 -1.11 -5.79 -12.64
C SER A 117 -0.53 -4.41 -12.95
N LYS A 118 -0.49 -4.03 -14.23
CA LYS A 118 -0.09 -2.68 -14.65
C LYS A 118 -1.25 -1.67 -14.44
N PRO A 119 -0.95 -0.38 -14.17
CA PRO A 119 0.38 0.22 -14.02
C PRO A 119 0.96 0.07 -12.61
N PHE A 120 2.29 -0.07 -12.53
CA PHE A 120 3.07 0.03 -11.30
C PHE A 120 4.38 0.78 -11.61
N LYS A 121 5.04 1.31 -10.57
CA LYS A 121 6.39 1.89 -10.70
C LYS A 121 7.37 1.09 -9.85
N THR A 122 8.47 0.65 -10.45
CA THR A 122 9.55 0.01 -9.71
C THR A 122 10.27 1.03 -8.84
N LEU A 123 10.35 0.77 -7.53
CA LEU A 123 11.18 1.55 -6.60
C LEU A 123 12.62 1.05 -6.66
N PHE A 124 12.79 -0.26 -6.59
CA PHE A 124 14.05 -0.97 -6.82
C PHE A 124 13.80 -2.44 -7.16
N ASP A 125 14.75 -3.06 -7.85
CA ASP A 125 14.77 -4.49 -8.13
C ASP A 125 16.22 -4.98 -8.09
N LYS A 126 16.62 -5.56 -6.95
CA LYS A 126 18.00 -6.00 -6.70
C LYS A 126 18.28 -7.39 -7.28
N ALA A 127 17.22 -8.14 -7.59
CA ALA A 127 17.28 -9.53 -7.99
C ALA A 127 16.60 -9.81 -9.35
N ASP A 128 16.21 -8.76 -10.08
CA ASP A 128 15.51 -8.81 -11.36
C ASP A 128 14.24 -9.70 -11.34
N VAL A 129 13.48 -9.64 -10.24
CA VAL A 129 12.32 -10.52 -9.99
C VAL A 129 11.00 -9.96 -10.53
N ILE A 130 10.89 -8.63 -10.69
CA ILE A 130 9.59 -7.98 -10.97
C ILE A 130 9.01 -8.49 -12.29
N ALA A 131 9.83 -8.66 -13.33
CA ALA A 131 9.37 -9.10 -14.64
C ALA A 131 8.64 -10.45 -14.60
N GLY A 132 9.04 -11.36 -13.70
CA GLY A 132 8.41 -12.67 -13.51
C GLY A 132 7.11 -12.65 -12.69
N MET A 133 6.79 -11.51 -12.07
CA MET A 133 5.59 -11.34 -11.24
C MET A 133 4.45 -10.62 -11.97
N VAL A 134 4.72 -10.03 -13.14
CA VAL A 134 3.73 -9.28 -13.90
C VAL A 134 2.65 -10.20 -14.47
N THR A 135 1.40 -9.75 -14.40
CA THR A 135 0.25 -10.39 -15.06
C THR A 135 -0.42 -9.42 -16.04
N ASP A 136 -1.09 -9.97 -17.04
CA ASP A 136 -1.96 -9.22 -17.96
C ASP A 136 -3.37 -9.02 -17.38
N GLU A 137 -3.69 -9.65 -16.24
CA GLU A 137 -4.95 -9.44 -15.55
C GLU A 137 -5.08 -8.00 -15.03
N PRO A 138 -6.26 -7.37 -15.18
CA PRO A 138 -6.47 -6.01 -14.72
C PRO A 138 -6.38 -5.91 -13.20
N ALA A 139 -5.96 -4.76 -12.69
CA ALA A 139 -5.98 -4.49 -11.26
C ALA A 139 -7.43 -4.61 -10.72
N PRO A 140 -7.62 -5.18 -9.51
CA PRO A 140 -8.91 -5.25 -8.85
C PRO A 140 -9.59 -3.88 -8.76
N LYS A 141 -10.91 -3.85 -8.93
CA LYS A 141 -11.71 -2.62 -8.85
C LYS A 141 -12.29 -2.44 -7.45
N HIS A 142 -12.34 -1.20 -6.96
CA HIS A 142 -12.87 -0.89 -5.62
C HIS A 142 -14.32 -1.38 -5.42
N GLU A 143 -15.12 -1.42 -6.48
CA GLU A 143 -16.49 -1.94 -6.47
C GLU A 143 -16.57 -3.42 -6.08
N GLU A 144 -15.48 -4.17 -6.27
CA GLU A 144 -15.38 -5.61 -6.07
C GLU A 144 -14.67 -5.97 -4.76
N PHE A 145 -14.14 -4.99 -4.03
CA PHE A 145 -13.37 -5.25 -2.82
C PHE A 145 -14.27 -5.88 -1.74
N PRO A 146 -13.78 -6.91 -1.03
CA PRO A 146 -14.44 -7.38 0.17
C PRO A 146 -14.45 -6.27 1.24
N VAL A 147 -15.47 -6.29 2.09
CA VAL A 147 -15.63 -5.34 3.20
C VAL A 147 -15.53 -6.09 4.52
N TYR A 148 -15.18 -5.37 5.58
CA TYR A 148 -15.06 -5.88 6.94
C TYR A 148 -14.02 -7.00 7.09
N THR A 149 -12.95 -6.98 6.28
CA THR A 149 -11.94 -8.06 6.24
C THR A 149 -11.10 -8.15 7.50
N SER A 150 -10.95 -7.03 8.22
CA SER A 150 -10.20 -6.95 9.49
C SER A 150 -11.12 -6.73 10.69
N GLY A 151 -12.43 -6.99 10.53
CA GLY A 151 -13.44 -6.73 11.56
C GLY A 151 -13.43 -5.28 12.06
N ASP A 152 -13.82 -5.09 13.32
CA ASP A 152 -13.87 -3.77 13.97
C ASP A 152 -12.54 -3.00 13.89
N GLN A 153 -11.42 -3.73 13.93
CA GLN A 153 -10.11 -3.10 13.85
C GLN A 153 -9.96 -2.33 12.54
N GLY A 154 -10.47 -2.85 11.42
CA GLY A 154 -10.35 -2.24 10.09
C GLY A 154 -11.34 -1.12 9.78
N LEU A 155 -12.36 -0.89 10.62
CA LEU A 155 -13.44 0.05 10.32
C LEU A 155 -12.97 1.47 10.08
N ILE A 156 -11.95 1.94 10.81
CA ILE A 156 -11.40 3.28 10.60
C ILE A 156 -10.82 3.42 9.19
N TRP A 157 -10.12 2.39 8.69
CA TRP A 157 -9.59 2.37 7.33
C TRP A 157 -10.69 2.40 6.27
N GLU A 158 -11.70 1.55 6.43
CA GLU A 158 -12.82 1.43 5.49
C GLU A 158 -13.66 2.71 5.40
N LEU A 159 -13.90 3.36 6.55
CA LEU A 159 -14.57 4.66 6.60
C LEU A 159 -13.69 5.76 5.99
N PHE A 160 -12.38 5.68 6.15
CA PHE A 160 -11.45 6.62 5.52
C PHE A 160 -11.46 6.50 3.99
N ASP A 161 -11.54 5.29 3.44
CA ASP A 161 -11.72 5.09 2.00
C ASP A 161 -13.03 5.71 1.48
N CYS A 162 -14.12 5.58 2.25
CA CYS A 162 -15.37 6.26 1.93
C CYS A 162 -15.22 7.78 1.93
N ILE A 163 -14.51 8.36 2.91
CA ILE A 163 -14.21 9.80 2.95
C ILE A 163 -13.43 10.22 1.69
N LYS A 164 -12.43 9.43 1.27
CA LYS A 164 -11.67 9.72 0.05
C LYS A 164 -12.58 9.76 -1.17
N TRP A 165 -13.41 8.74 -1.37
CA TRP A 165 -14.32 8.70 -2.51
C TRP A 165 -15.32 9.85 -2.51
N LEU A 166 -15.89 10.20 -1.35
CA LEU A 166 -16.79 11.35 -1.23
C LEU A 166 -16.10 12.67 -1.58
N SER A 167 -14.86 12.88 -1.13
CA SER A 167 -14.11 14.09 -1.47
C SER A 167 -13.71 14.21 -2.94
N ARG A 168 -13.80 13.10 -3.69
CA ARG A 168 -13.62 13.03 -5.15
C ARG A 168 -14.95 13.01 -5.91
N ASP A 169 -16.04 13.41 -5.26
CA ASP A 169 -17.41 13.39 -5.77
C ASP A 169 -17.92 11.99 -6.20
N ASN A 170 -17.22 10.91 -5.84
CA ASN A 170 -17.62 9.54 -6.13
C ASN A 170 -18.63 9.02 -5.09
N HIS A 171 -19.78 9.69 -5.06
CA HIS A 171 -20.85 9.45 -4.09
C HIS A 171 -21.44 8.04 -4.21
N GLU A 172 -21.57 7.51 -5.42
CA GLU A 172 -22.20 6.20 -5.63
C GLU A 172 -21.32 5.06 -5.15
N LEU A 173 -20.00 5.12 -5.39
CA LEU A 173 -19.06 4.15 -4.84
C LEU A 173 -19.10 4.15 -3.31
N ALA A 174 -18.98 5.32 -2.68
CA ALA A 174 -19.02 5.45 -1.22
C ALA A 174 -20.33 4.92 -0.62
N LYS A 175 -21.49 5.31 -1.17
CA LYS A 175 -22.79 4.80 -0.70
C LYS A 175 -22.92 3.30 -0.87
N SER A 176 -22.48 2.75 -2.00
CA SER A 176 -22.56 1.31 -2.27
C SER A 176 -21.70 0.53 -1.28
N TYR A 177 -20.50 1.04 -0.97
CA TYR A 177 -19.58 0.43 -0.01
C TYR A 177 -20.14 0.50 1.41
N LEU A 178 -20.65 1.66 1.85
CA LEU A 178 -21.26 1.81 3.17
C LEU A 178 -22.46 0.87 3.38
N LYS A 179 -23.26 0.62 2.34
CA LYS A 179 -24.35 -0.37 2.41
C LYS A 179 -23.80 -1.78 2.64
N LYS A 180 -22.81 -2.20 1.85
CA LYS A 180 -22.14 -3.51 2.04
C LYS A 180 -21.56 -3.63 3.44
N LEU A 181 -20.93 -2.56 3.95
CA LEU A 181 -20.37 -2.54 5.29
C LEU A 181 -21.47 -2.69 6.36
N SER A 182 -22.59 -1.95 6.23
CA SER A 182 -23.72 -2.04 7.16
C SER A 182 -24.38 -3.43 7.21
N GLU A 183 -24.28 -4.24 6.15
CA GLU A 183 -24.79 -5.62 6.14
C GLU A 183 -23.88 -6.59 6.93
N LYS A 184 -22.66 -6.17 7.29
CA LYS A 184 -21.70 -6.97 8.07
C LYS A 184 -21.65 -6.60 9.55
N LEU A 185 -22.15 -5.42 9.92
CA LEU A 185 -22.22 -4.88 11.28
C LEU A 185 -23.48 -5.37 12.01
#